data_AF-A0A1M3HR65-F1
#
_entry.id   AF-A0A1M3HR65-F1
#
_cell.length_a   1.000
_cell.length_b   1.000
_cell.length_c   1.000
_cell.angle_alpha   90.00
_cell.angle_beta   90.00
_cell.angle_gamma   90.00
#
_symmetry.space_group_name_H-M   'P 1'
#
loop_
_entity.id
_entity.type
_entity.pdbx_description
1 polymer ?
#
loop_
_entity_poly.entity_id
_entity_poly.type
_entity_poly.pdbx_seq_one_letter_code
_entity_poly.pdbx_strand_id
1 'polypeptide(L)'
;MESLKKYFRTLDWPLLLFLIFFLNVKLYVKALAVIVAVCFSWKRRGALRSWRGMWWRFYPVMILLALINAGLSIRSMSLPAWMAFGLGCVYWGLAMLAAWQLFLFVEGASKERLHKTVSFLFLLNAGIMLASFILVCIRAGVLNPYNYEGEHRRFFISTGDMITGIGLDSSVTAALISAFGLLYFLYRCKWGLALLCYVTILLATSNTTNYLLGFVLVIAFLFYSDRLQKSMILIFFGLMAVFAAKVAPSNQEYAHTLLGRLGGKNEYVEPVPIPNAKWTEFVESNQMTQKEDKLHSFMSELYLPGQADSIKRQYTAWRMSGRVIAWQELGRFFREHPGRLLLGTGMGNFSSRLAFRTTGLGIEGSYPARYAYIHPFFRQNYLFLYLYYHTRDEGQHSVINKPDSVYGQLLSEYGLIGVGCFVILYLAAFGRGLWKRPVRSYGAPLLLLMAGAFFTEYWFEQLSVVVLFELLMLLDKHAAG
;
A
#
# COMPACT_ATOMS: atom_id res chain seq x y z
N MET A 1 6.84 25.72 27.90
CA MET A 1 5.57 24.95 27.88
C MET A 1 4.38 25.71 27.25
N GLU A 2 4.24 27.02 27.45
CA GLU A 2 3.10 27.79 26.88
C GLU A 2 3.03 27.78 25.35
N SER A 3 4.18 27.86 24.67
CA SER A 3 4.26 27.77 23.21
C SER A 3 3.66 26.47 22.66
N LEU A 4 3.92 25.34 23.32
CA LEU A 4 3.36 24.03 22.95
C LEU A 4 1.84 24.00 23.16
N LYS A 5 1.35 24.47 24.32
CA LYS A 5 -0.11 24.55 24.57
C LYS A 5 -0.81 25.41 23.52
N LYS A 6 -0.21 26.53 23.12
CA LYS A 6 -0.72 27.40 22.06
C LYS A 6 -0.73 26.67 20.71
N TYR A 7 0.33 25.93 20.38
CA TYR A 7 0.38 25.12 19.15
C TYR A 7 -0.74 24.09 19.10
N PHE A 8 -0.92 23.29 20.16
CA PHE A 8 -1.96 22.25 20.24
C PHE A 8 -3.40 22.79 20.15
N ARG A 9 -3.66 23.99 20.66
CA ARG A 9 -4.97 24.66 20.50
C ARG A 9 -5.27 25.07 19.06
N THR A 10 -4.25 25.15 18.20
CA THR A 10 -4.41 25.52 16.79
C THR A 10 -4.60 24.34 15.85
N LEU A 11 -4.59 23.10 16.35
CA LEU A 11 -4.83 21.90 15.56
C LEU A 11 -6.33 21.66 15.33
N ASP A 12 -6.68 21.14 14.15
CA ASP A 12 -7.98 20.49 13.92
C ASP A 12 -7.97 19.09 14.52
N TRP A 13 -8.37 18.98 15.79
CA TRP A 13 -8.43 17.72 16.52
C TRP A 13 -9.40 16.69 15.89
N PRO A 14 -10.62 17.08 15.43
CA PRO A 14 -11.49 16.16 14.69
C PRO A 14 -10.81 15.53 13.47
N LEU A 15 -10.15 16.32 12.63
CA LEU A 15 -9.41 15.79 11.47
C LEU A 15 -8.24 14.91 11.91
N LEU A 16 -7.48 15.34 12.91
CA LEU A 16 -6.34 14.56 13.41
C LEU A 16 -6.77 13.17 13.92
N LEU A 17 -7.80 13.13 14.77
CA LEU A 17 -8.34 11.87 15.30
C LEU A 17 -8.89 10.98 14.19
N PHE A 18 -9.61 11.56 13.23
CA PHE A 18 -10.07 10.84 12.04
C PHE A 18 -8.90 10.19 11.30
N LEU A 19 -7.83 10.93 11.01
CA LEU A 19 -6.67 10.40 10.29
C LEU A 19 -5.96 9.31 11.09
N ILE A 20 -5.75 9.49 12.40
CA ILE A 20 -5.10 8.49 13.25
C ILE A 20 -5.86 7.16 13.23
N PHE A 21 -7.19 7.20 13.44
CA PHE A 21 -7.99 5.98 13.43
C PHE A 21 -8.14 5.39 12.03
N PHE A 22 -8.30 6.23 11.00
CA PHE A 22 -8.51 5.76 9.63
C PHE A 22 -7.24 5.19 9.00
N LEU A 23 -6.05 5.63 9.42
CA LEU A 23 -4.77 5.06 8.98
C LEU A 23 -4.48 3.68 9.59
N ASN A 24 -5.24 3.26 10.60
CA ASN A 24 -5.06 1.95 11.24
C ASN A 24 -5.31 0.79 10.27
N VAL A 25 -4.53 -0.28 10.36
CA VAL A 25 -4.68 -1.48 9.50
C VAL A 25 -6.04 -2.18 9.65
N LYS A 26 -6.69 -2.07 10.82
CA LYS A 26 -7.92 -2.82 11.12
C LYS A 26 -9.17 -2.11 10.59
N LEU A 27 -9.94 -2.82 9.75
CA LEU A 27 -11.14 -2.29 9.10
C LEU A 27 -12.19 -1.72 10.08
N TYR A 28 -12.43 -2.37 11.22
CA TYR A 28 -13.41 -1.90 12.19
C TYR A 28 -13.01 -0.57 12.85
N VAL A 29 -11.69 -0.31 12.99
CA VAL A 29 -11.17 0.98 13.48
C VAL A 29 -11.41 2.07 12.43
N LYS A 30 -11.23 1.76 11.15
CA LYS A 30 -11.56 2.68 10.04
C LYS A 30 -13.05 3.02 9.99
N ALA A 31 -13.92 2.02 10.19
CA ALA A 31 -15.37 2.23 10.27
C ALA A 31 -15.75 3.14 11.45
N LEU A 32 -15.16 2.90 12.63
CA LEU A 32 -15.34 3.78 13.79
C LEU A 32 -14.86 5.22 13.49
N ALA A 33 -13.73 5.38 12.81
CA ALA A 33 -13.21 6.69 12.41
C ALA A 33 -14.23 7.47 11.56
N VAL A 34 -14.85 6.80 10.58
CA VAL A 34 -15.87 7.42 9.72
C VAL A 34 -17.13 7.78 10.52
N ILE A 35 -17.60 6.91 11.42
CA ILE A 35 -18.76 7.19 12.28
C ILE A 35 -18.49 8.44 13.14
N VAL A 36 -17.33 8.49 13.79
CA VAL A 36 -16.92 9.63 14.62
C VAL A 36 -16.81 10.91 13.78
N ALA A 37 -16.23 10.83 12.58
CA ALA A 37 -16.15 11.97 11.67
C ALA A 37 -17.52 12.48 11.22
N VAL A 38 -18.46 11.59 10.90
CA VAL A 38 -19.85 11.94 10.57
C VAL A 38 -20.53 12.66 11.75
N CYS A 39 -20.33 12.18 12.99
CA CYS A 39 -20.86 12.85 14.18
C CYS A 39 -20.32 14.28 14.34
N PHE A 40 -19.03 14.51 14.06
CA PHE A 40 -18.43 15.84 14.11
C PHE A 40 -18.90 16.76 12.97
N SER A 41 -19.09 16.21 11.77
CA SER A 41 -19.45 16.98 10.59
C SER A 41 -20.95 17.19 10.42
N TRP A 42 -21.80 16.53 11.22
CA TRP A 42 -23.26 16.65 11.17
C TRP A 42 -23.77 18.09 11.24
N LYS A 43 -23.09 18.97 11.99
CA LYS A 43 -23.47 20.39 12.11
C LYS A 43 -23.05 21.24 10.90
N ARG A 44 -22.23 20.72 9.97
CA ARG A 44 -21.65 21.45 8.82
C ARG A 44 -22.46 21.29 7.52
N ARG A 45 -23.78 21.10 7.60
CA ARG A 45 -24.68 20.83 6.44
C ARG A 45 -24.68 21.89 5.33
N GLY A 46 -24.13 23.08 5.57
CA GLY A 46 -24.08 24.18 4.58
C GLY A 46 -23.10 23.97 3.40
N ALA A 47 -22.20 22.99 3.44
CA ALA A 47 -21.13 22.82 2.45
C ALA A 47 -21.54 22.06 1.15
N LEU A 48 -22.82 21.67 1.00
CA LEU A 48 -23.31 20.97 -0.20
C LEU A 48 -23.20 21.80 -1.49
N ARG A 49 -22.97 23.12 -1.40
CA ARG A 49 -22.98 24.04 -2.54
C ARG A 49 -21.76 23.91 -3.48
N SER A 50 -20.65 23.29 -3.04
CA SER A 50 -19.43 23.11 -3.87
C SER A 50 -19.20 21.66 -4.36
N TRP A 51 -20.28 20.91 -4.61
CA TRP A 51 -20.34 19.54 -5.20
C TRP A 51 -19.62 19.32 -6.56
N ARG A 52 -18.87 20.30 -7.06
CA ARG A 52 -18.17 20.26 -8.36
C ARG A 52 -16.88 19.44 -8.35
N GLY A 53 -16.37 19.02 -7.19
CA GLY A 53 -15.21 18.12 -7.11
C GLY A 53 -15.48 16.78 -7.80
N MET A 54 -14.73 16.44 -8.86
CA MET A 54 -15.00 15.26 -9.69
C MET A 54 -14.49 13.94 -9.09
N TRP A 55 -13.49 14.00 -8.21
CA TRP A 55 -12.74 12.80 -7.79
C TRP A 55 -13.53 11.85 -6.89
N TRP A 56 -14.37 12.35 -5.98
CA TRP A 56 -15.18 11.49 -5.12
C TRP A 56 -16.25 10.72 -5.89
N ARG A 57 -16.62 11.17 -7.12
CA ARG A 57 -17.56 10.47 -8.00
C ARG A 57 -17.01 9.14 -8.50
N PHE A 58 -15.70 8.93 -8.43
CA PHE A 58 -15.08 7.64 -8.70
C PHE A 58 -15.73 6.53 -7.86
N TYR A 59 -15.84 6.74 -6.54
CA TYR A 59 -16.34 5.73 -5.61
C TYR A 59 -17.78 5.24 -5.87
N PRO A 60 -18.81 6.09 -6.00
CA PRO A 60 -20.16 5.63 -6.32
C PRO A 60 -20.24 5.01 -7.72
N VAL A 61 -19.42 5.44 -8.68
CA VAL A 61 -19.35 4.79 -10.00
C VAL A 61 -18.79 3.37 -9.87
N MET A 62 -17.75 3.14 -9.04
CA MET A 62 -17.25 1.79 -8.79
C MET A 62 -18.29 0.89 -8.12
N ILE A 63 -19.09 1.42 -7.19
CA ILE A 63 -20.22 0.68 -6.58
C ILE A 63 -21.27 0.35 -7.64
N LEU A 64 -21.64 1.31 -8.50
CA LEU A 64 -22.60 1.11 -9.57
C LEU A 64 -22.12 0.04 -10.57
N LEU A 65 -20.85 0.08 -10.98
CA LEU A 65 -20.26 -0.95 -11.85
C LEU A 65 -20.28 -2.33 -11.19
N ALA A 66 -20.06 -2.40 -9.88
CA ALA A 66 -20.19 -3.65 -9.15
C ALA A 66 -21.64 -4.16 -9.12
N LEU A 67 -22.61 -3.27 -8.89
CA LEU A 67 -24.04 -3.60 -8.91
C LEU A 67 -24.49 -4.09 -10.29
N ILE A 68 -24.00 -3.47 -11.37
CA ILE A 68 -24.26 -3.93 -12.75
C ILE A 68 -23.70 -5.35 -12.94
N ASN A 69 -22.44 -5.60 -12.55
CA ASN A 69 -21.82 -6.93 -12.64
C ASN A 69 -22.60 -7.99 -11.84
N ALA A 70 -23.04 -7.65 -10.62
CA ALA A 70 -23.85 -8.53 -9.79
C ALA A 70 -25.23 -8.80 -10.42
N GLY A 71 -25.88 -7.77 -10.98
CA GLY A 71 -27.15 -7.90 -11.71
C GLY A 71 -27.03 -8.82 -12.93
N LEU A 72 -25.96 -8.70 -13.70
CA LEU A 72 -25.66 -9.60 -14.82
C LEU A 72 -25.38 -11.05 -14.39
N SER A 73 -24.96 -11.25 -13.14
CA SER A 73 -24.56 -12.56 -12.60
C SER A 73 -25.58 -13.13 -11.60
N ILE A 74 -26.72 -12.47 -11.38
CA ILE A 74 -27.66 -12.75 -10.28
C ILE A 74 -28.10 -14.22 -10.21
N ARG A 75 -28.34 -14.85 -11.37
CA ARG A 75 -28.78 -16.25 -11.45
C ARG A 75 -27.71 -17.26 -11.01
N SER A 76 -26.45 -16.85 -11.03
CA SER A 76 -25.30 -17.69 -10.70
C SER A 76 -24.71 -17.42 -9.31
N MET A 77 -25.19 -16.38 -8.60
CA MET A 77 -24.63 -15.98 -7.32
C MET A 77 -25.21 -16.81 -6.17
N SER A 78 -24.34 -17.58 -5.52
CA SER A 78 -24.63 -18.25 -4.25
C SER A 78 -24.70 -17.25 -3.09
N LEU A 79 -25.26 -17.65 -1.95
CA LEU A 79 -25.26 -16.82 -0.73
C LEU A 79 -23.84 -16.40 -0.29
N PRO A 80 -22.83 -17.30 -0.26
CA PRO A 80 -21.43 -16.91 -0.05
C PRO A 80 -20.94 -15.81 -1.02
N ALA A 81 -21.29 -15.91 -2.31
CA ALA A 81 -20.93 -14.90 -3.31
C ALA A 81 -21.60 -13.54 -3.02
N TRP A 82 -22.86 -13.53 -2.59
CA TRP A 82 -23.56 -12.32 -2.15
C TRP A 82 -22.92 -11.67 -0.92
N MET A 83 -22.44 -12.48 0.03
CA MET A 83 -21.72 -11.98 1.21
C MET A 83 -20.36 -11.35 0.83
N ALA A 84 -19.62 -11.98 -0.09
CA ALA A 84 -18.39 -11.43 -0.64
C ALA A 84 -18.65 -10.09 -1.34
N PHE A 85 -19.65 -10.06 -2.25
CA PHE A 85 -20.08 -8.84 -2.94
C PHE A 85 -20.47 -7.73 -1.97
N GLY A 86 -21.31 -8.04 -0.97
CA GLY A 86 -21.75 -7.08 0.04
C GLY A 86 -20.57 -6.48 0.82
N LEU A 87 -19.58 -7.29 1.18
CA LEU A 87 -18.36 -6.81 1.83
C LEU A 87 -17.54 -5.88 0.90
N GLY A 88 -17.46 -6.18 -0.39
CA GLY A 88 -16.85 -5.29 -1.38
C GLY A 88 -17.54 -3.92 -1.47
N CYS A 89 -18.88 -3.90 -1.48
CA CYS A 89 -19.66 -2.66 -1.41
C CYS A 89 -19.39 -1.87 -0.13
N VAL A 90 -19.22 -2.55 1.01
CA VAL A 90 -18.86 -1.90 2.28
C VAL A 90 -17.48 -1.23 2.18
N TYR A 91 -16.49 -1.87 1.57
CA TYR A 91 -15.16 -1.27 1.39
C TYR A 91 -15.22 0.00 0.52
N TRP A 92 -15.91 -0.04 -0.62
CA TRP A 92 -16.08 1.14 -1.47
C TRP A 92 -16.90 2.25 -0.81
N GLY A 93 -17.97 1.88 -0.10
CA GLY A 93 -18.78 2.81 0.68
C GLY A 93 -17.96 3.50 1.77
N LEU A 94 -17.10 2.75 2.46
CA LEU A 94 -16.19 3.30 3.46
C LEU A 94 -15.19 4.28 2.83
N ALA A 95 -14.62 3.94 1.68
CA ALA A 95 -13.72 4.84 0.92
C ALA A 95 -14.45 6.12 0.48
N MET A 96 -15.67 6.00 -0.05
CA MET A 96 -16.52 7.13 -0.42
C MET A 96 -16.81 8.05 0.77
N LEU A 97 -17.19 7.48 1.91
CA LEU A 97 -17.49 8.25 3.11
C LEU A 97 -16.24 8.93 3.67
N ALA A 98 -15.10 8.25 3.67
CA ALA A 98 -13.83 8.84 4.11
C ALA A 98 -13.43 10.03 3.22
N ALA A 99 -13.49 9.85 1.90
CA ALA A 99 -13.27 10.90 0.91
C ALA A 99 -14.20 12.10 1.12
N TRP A 100 -15.48 11.84 1.37
CA TRP A 100 -16.47 12.89 1.66
C TRP A 100 -16.17 13.62 2.97
N GLN A 101 -15.80 12.90 4.04
CA GLN A 101 -15.45 13.51 5.32
C GLN A 101 -14.19 14.38 5.21
N LEU A 102 -13.16 13.94 4.48
CA LEU A 102 -11.99 14.76 4.20
C LEU A 102 -12.36 16.09 3.53
N PHE A 103 -13.24 16.04 2.53
CA PHE A 103 -13.73 17.24 1.87
C PHE A 103 -14.40 18.20 2.86
N LEU A 104 -15.29 17.69 3.74
CA LEU A 104 -15.94 18.51 4.77
C LEU A 104 -14.96 19.08 5.82
N PHE A 105 -13.88 18.37 6.13
CA PHE A 105 -12.82 18.90 7.00
C PHE A 105 -12.04 20.02 6.31
N VAL A 106 -11.65 19.83 5.05
CA VAL A 106 -10.88 20.83 4.28
C VAL A 106 -11.69 22.10 4.05
N GLU A 107 -12.96 22.01 3.67
CA GLU A 107 -13.83 23.18 3.46
C GLU A 107 -14.16 23.92 4.77
N GLY A 108 -14.21 23.20 5.90
CA GLY A 108 -14.65 23.74 7.18
C GLY A 108 -13.56 24.31 8.08
N ALA A 109 -12.28 24.23 7.69
CA ALA A 109 -11.16 24.64 8.52
C ALA A 109 -10.23 25.62 7.80
N SER A 110 -9.55 26.48 8.56
CA SER A 110 -8.57 27.38 7.96
C SER A 110 -7.36 26.62 7.44
N LYS A 111 -6.81 27.09 6.31
CA LYS A 111 -5.60 26.55 5.68
C LYS A 111 -4.44 26.35 6.65
N GLU A 112 -4.20 27.33 7.53
CA GLU A 112 -3.15 27.26 8.55
C GLU A 112 -3.38 26.09 9.52
N ARG A 113 -4.61 25.94 10.03
CA ARG A 113 -4.99 24.88 10.96
C ARG A 113 -4.82 23.51 10.31
N LEU A 114 -5.28 23.33 9.07
CA LEU A 114 -5.11 22.09 8.31
C LEU A 114 -3.64 21.72 8.13
N HIS A 115 -2.79 22.69 7.76
CA HIS A 115 -1.37 22.45 7.58
C HIS A 115 -0.64 22.11 8.87
N LYS A 116 -1.02 22.73 9.99
CA LYS A 116 -0.50 22.37 11.32
C LYS A 116 -0.91 20.96 11.72
N THR A 117 -2.17 20.58 11.48
CA THR A 117 -2.67 19.21 11.73
C THR A 117 -1.89 18.17 10.93
N VAL A 118 -1.74 18.37 9.61
CA VAL A 118 -1.01 17.42 8.75
C VAL A 118 0.47 17.38 9.12
N SER A 119 1.10 18.52 9.44
CA SER A 119 2.50 18.53 9.87
C SER A 119 2.68 17.75 11.18
N PHE A 120 1.74 17.89 12.11
CA PHE A 120 1.75 17.13 13.36
C PHE A 120 1.54 15.63 13.14
N LEU A 121 0.68 15.24 12.21
CA LEU A 121 0.49 13.83 11.83
C LEU A 121 1.80 13.19 11.33
N PHE A 122 2.54 13.88 10.45
CA PHE A 122 3.82 13.37 9.96
C PHE A 122 4.89 13.29 11.05
N LEU A 123 4.94 14.28 11.95
CA LEU A 123 5.80 14.24 13.13
C LEU A 123 5.47 13.05 14.05
N LEU A 124 4.19 12.79 14.26
CA LEU A 124 3.74 11.65 15.06
C LEU A 124 4.12 10.32 14.39
N ASN A 125 3.92 10.19 13.08
CA ASN A 125 4.36 9.01 12.33
C ASN A 125 5.87 8.80 12.43
N ALA A 126 6.67 9.85 12.22
CA ALA A 126 8.12 9.79 12.33
C ALA A 126 8.57 9.41 13.76
N GLY A 127 7.93 9.99 14.78
CA GLY A 127 8.21 9.67 16.19
C GLY A 127 7.91 8.21 16.52
N ILE A 128 6.79 7.65 16.03
CA ILE A 128 6.45 6.23 16.21
C ILE A 128 7.47 5.33 15.50
N MET A 129 7.86 5.65 14.27
CA MET A 129 8.86 4.87 13.54
C MET A 129 10.24 4.88 14.24
N LEU A 130 10.67 6.04 14.75
CA LEU A 130 11.91 6.14 15.53
C LEU A 130 11.82 5.35 16.83
N ALA A 131 10.70 5.41 17.54
CA ALA A 131 10.48 4.61 18.76
C ALA A 131 10.51 3.10 18.46
N SER A 132 9.88 2.67 17.36
CA SER A 132 9.94 1.28 16.88
C SER A 132 11.38 0.84 16.59
N PHE A 133 12.17 1.68 15.89
CA PHE A 133 13.57 1.39 15.62
C PHE A 133 14.42 1.30 16.91
N ILE A 134 14.24 2.23 17.85
CA ILE A 134 14.95 2.20 19.14
C ILE A 134 14.60 0.92 19.91
N LEU A 135 13.33 0.52 19.92
CA LEU A 135 12.90 -0.72 20.56
C LEU A 135 13.54 -1.95 19.92
N VAL A 136 13.70 -1.95 18.59
CA VAL A 136 14.43 -2.99 17.87
C VAL A 136 15.90 -3.02 18.28
N CYS A 137 16.57 -1.87 18.35
CA CYS A 137 17.97 -1.78 18.81
C CYS A 137 18.14 -2.31 20.24
N ILE A 138 17.23 -1.94 21.15
CA ILE A 138 17.25 -2.41 22.55
C ILE A 138 17.07 -3.93 22.61
N ARG A 139 16.13 -4.48 21.84
CA ARG A 139 15.88 -5.94 21.80
C ARG A 139 17.05 -6.71 21.21
N ALA A 140 17.62 -6.20 20.12
CA ALA A 140 18.77 -6.80 19.45
C ALA A 140 20.08 -6.64 20.24
N GLY A 141 20.13 -5.74 21.25
CA GLY A 141 21.34 -5.46 22.01
C GLY A 141 22.44 -4.76 21.18
N VAL A 142 22.09 -4.15 20.04
CA VAL A 142 23.04 -3.48 19.13
C VAL A 142 22.50 -2.14 18.64
N LEU A 143 23.41 -1.21 18.32
CA LEU A 143 23.03 0.08 17.73
C LEU A 143 22.60 0.00 16.27
N ASN A 144 23.20 -0.94 15.52
CA ASN A 144 22.85 -1.17 14.12
C ASN A 144 22.25 -2.58 13.94
N PRO A 145 20.93 -2.75 14.09
CA PRO A 145 20.26 -4.05 13.94
C PRO A 145 20.35 -4.63 12.52
N TYR A 146 20.67 -3.80 11.51
CA TYR A 146 20.85 -4.26 10.12
C TYR A 146 22.05 -5.16 9.89
N ASN A 147 23.05 -5.10 10.75
CA ASN A 147 24.24 -5.98 10.71
C ASN A 147 24.16 -7.11 11.75
N TYR A 148 23.01 -7.24 12.44
CA TYR A 148 22.83 -8.24 13.47
C TYR A 148 22.15 -9.48 12.90
N GLU A 149 22.94 -10.55 12.77
CA GLU A 149 22.48 -11.86 12.26
C GLU A 149 21.97 -12.80 13.38
N GLY A 150 22.00 -12.37 14.65
CA GLY A 150 21.45 -13.15 15.76
C GLY A 150 19.92 -13.25 15.74
N GLU A 151 19.35 -14.03 16.65
CA GLU A 151 17.89 -14.33 16.72
C GLU A 151 17.33 -14.83 15.37
N HIS A 152 17.99 -15.79 14.74
CA HIS A 152 17.50 -16.38 13.48
C HIS A 152 17.30 -15.33 12.37
N ARG A 153 18.16 -14.31 12.32
CA ARG A 153 18.06 -13.17 11.36
C ARG A 153 16.75 -12.39 11.43
N ARG A 154 16.06 -12.43 12.57
CA ARG A 154 14.84 -11.64 12.80
C ARG A 154 15.02 -10.15 12.50
N PHE A 155 16.19 -9.61 12.81
CA PHE A 155 16.56 -8.23 12.53
C PHE A 155 17.25 -8.16 11.16
N PHE A 156 18.57 -8.18 11.01
CA PHE A 156 19.27 -8.20 9.71
C PHE A 156 18.53 -7.47 8.54
N ILE A 157 18.25 -8.16 7.43
CA ILE A 157 17.51 -7.65 6.25
C ILE A 157 16.04 -7.32 6.60
N SER A 158 15.44 -8.05 7.55
CA SER A 158 14.04 -7.91 7.98
C SER A 158 13.81 -6.82 9.04
N THR A 159 14.86 -6.11 9.46
CA THR A 159 14.80 -5.08 10.52
C THR A 159 13.77 -4.01 10.17
N GLY A 160 13.71 -3.65 8.88
CA GLY A 160 12.74 -2.68 8.36
C GLY A 160 11.29 -3.08 8.59
N ASP A 161 10.98 -4.37 8.45
CA ASP A 161 9.63 -4.92 8.60
C ASP A 161 9.09 -4.81 10.03
N MET A 162 10.00 -4.71 11.00
CA MET A 162 9.67 -4.48 12.41
C MET A 162 9.39 -3.01 12.73
N ILE A 163 9.70 -2.08 11.82
CA ILE A 163 9.48 -0.65 12.01
C ILE A 163 8.11 -0.26 11.48
N THR A 164 7.18 -0.13 12.42
CA THR A 164 5.81 0.31 12.14
C THR A 164 5.66 1.81 12.32
N GLY A 165 4.68 2.39 11.62
CA GLY A 165 4.27 3.78 11.74
C GLY A 165 2.94 3.94 12.45
N ILE A 166 2.31 5.11 12.30
CA ILE A 166 1.05 5.44 12.98
C ILE A 166 -0.12 4.52 12.61
N GLY A 167 -0.07 3.90 11.43
CA GLY A 167 -1.07 2.93 10.98
C GLY A 167 -0.98 1.56 11.66
N LEU A 168 0.10 1.28 12.41
CA LEU A 168 0.41 -0.04 12.95
C LEU A 168 0.34 -1.14 11.87
N ASP A 169 0.78 -0.78 10.67
CA ASP A 169 0.74 -1.60 9.46
C ASP A 169 2.18 -1.92 9.02
N SER A 170 2.33 -2.50 7.83
CA SER A 170 3.63 -2.83 7.23
C SER A 170 4.61 -1.65 7.19
N SER A 171 5.89 -1.98 7.18
CA SER A 171 7.02 -1.06 6.97
C SER A 171 6.85 -0.25 5.68
N VAL A 172 6.28 -0.87 4.64
CA VAL A 172 5.98 -0.24 3.35
C VAL A 172 4.97 0.90 3.51
N THR A 173 3.85 0.67 4.20
CA THR A 173 2.84 1.70 4.49
C THR A 173 3.41 2.83 5.32
N ALA A 174 4.19 2.51 6.36
CA ALA A 174 4.84 3.51 7.23
C ALA A 174 5.86 4.38 6.47
N ALA A 175 6.67 3.76 5.61
CA ALA A 175 7.61 4.43 4.74
C ALA A 175 6.88 5.31 3.71
N LEU A 176 5.77 4.84 3.14
CA LEU A 176 5.00 5.61 2.14
C LEU A 176 4.33 6.85 2.77
N ILE A 177 3.80 6.75 3.99
CA ILE A 177 3.33 7.91 4.76
C ILE A 177 4.48 8.90 5.00
N SER A 178 5.68 8.41 5.34
CA SER A 178 6.85 9.29 5.50
C SER A 178 7.29 9.91 4.18
N ALA A 179 7.19 9.20 3.05
CA ALA A 179 7.49 9.72 1.71
C ALA A 179 6.53 10.85 1.32
N PHE A 180 5.25 10.75 1.70
CA PHE A 180 4.30 11.85 1.56
C PHE A 180 4.71 13.06 2.40
N GLY A 181 5.13 12.84 3.64
CA GLY A 181 5.65 13.89 4.53
C GLY A 181 6.89 14.56 3.96
N LEU A 182 7.82 13.78 3.39
CA LEU A 182 9.01 14.30 2.74
C LEU A 182 8.67 15.24 1.60
N LEU A 183 7.82 14.82 0.65
CA LEU A 183 7.41 15.67 -0.48
C LEU A 183 6.67 16.92 0.03
N TYR A 184 5.77 16.75 0.99
CA TYR A 184 5.02 17.86 1.59
C TYR A 184 5.95 18.92 2.23
N PHE A 185 6.96 18.51 3.01
CA PHE A 185 7.87 19.43 3.68
C PHE A 185 8.96 19.99 2.77
N LEU A 186 9.44 19.20 1.80
CA LEU A 186 10.42 19.64 0.79
C LEU A 186 9.89 20.84 0.01
N TYR A 187 8.64 20.77 -0.47
CA TYR A 187 8.05 21.83 -1.26
C TYR A 187 7.62 23.06 -0.45
N ARG A 188 7.67 22.97 0.87
CA ARG A 188 7.40 24.08 1.81
C ARG A 188 8.66 24.63 2.47
N CYS A 189 9.83 24.22 1.99
CA CYS A 189 11.13 24.63 2.52
C CYS A 189 11.28 24.34 4.03
N LYS A 190 10.65 23.26 4.53
CA LYS A 190 10.79 22.79 5.92
C LYS A 190 11.84 21.69 5.97
N TRP A 191 13.08 22.05 5.66
CA TRP A 191 14.19 21.12 5.40
C TRP A 191 14.44 20.11 6.53
N GLY A 192 14.42 20.56 7.79
CA GLY A 192 14.62 19.66 8.94
C GLY A 192 13.53 18.60 9.07
N LEU A 193 12.28 18.95 8.76
CA LEU A 193 11.16 18.00 8.78
C LEU A 193 11.20 17.06 7.58
N ALA A 194 11.59 17.56 6.40
CA ALA A 194 11.80 16.72 5.22
C ALA A 194 12.92 15.70 5.45
N LEU A 195 14.02 16.13 6.07
CA LEU A 195 15.14 15.27 6.44
C LEU A 195 14.72 14.22 7.48
N LEU A 196 13.95 14.60 8.50
CA LEU A 196 13.41 13.67 9.49
C LEU A 196 12.56 12.58 8.82
N CYS A 197 11.63 12.96 7.94
CA CYS A 197 10.85 11.99 7.16
C CYS A 197 11.76 11.11 6.29
N TYR A 198 12.83 11.65 5.71
CA TYR A 198 13.75 10.85 4.91
C TYR A 198 14.51 9.81 5.74
N VAL A 199 15.00 10.21 6.91
CA VAL A 199 15.68 9.30 7.84
C VAL A 199 14.75 8.17 8.25
N THR A 200 13.48 8.44 8.55
CA THR A 200 12.53 7.36 8.90
C THR A 200 12.21 6.43 7.72
N ILE A 201 12.21 6.93 6.48
CA ILE A 201 12.10 6.11 5.27
C ILE A 201 13.31 5.17 5.14
N LEU A 202 14.53 5.71 5.27
CA LEU A 202 15.76 4.91 5.23
C LEU A 202 15.77 3.88 6.35
N LEU A 203 15.40 4.27 7.57
CA LEU A 203 15.29 3.37 8.70
C LEU A 203 14.26 2.29 8.47
N ALA A 204 13.14 2.51 7.78
CA ALA A 204 12.17 1.44 7.49
C ALA A 204 12.64 0.45 6.41
N THR A 205 13.72 0.77 5.68
CA THR A 205 14.34 -0.06 4.63
C THR A 205 13.39 -0.71 3.62
N SER A 206 12.21 -0.13 3.39
CA SER A 206 11.29 -0.56 2.32
C SER A 206 11.92 -0.28 0.97
N ASN A 207 12.55 -1.30 0.37
CA ASN A 207 13.18 -1.22 -0.96
C ASN A 207 12.18 -0.70 -2.01
N THR A 208 10.94 -1.19 -1.97
CA THR A 208 9.86 -0.74 -2.85
C THR A 208 9.61 0.76 -2.74
N THR A 209 9.45 1.28 -1.52
CA THR A 209 9.22 2.72 -1.30
C THR A 209 10.44 3.55 -1.67
N ASN A 210 11.66 3.06 -1.37
CA ASN A 210 12.91 3.73 -1.69
C ASN A 210 13.11 3.90 -3.20
N TYR A 211 12.91 2.84 -3.99
CA TYR A 211 13.03 2.93 -5.46
C TYR A 211 11.98 3.85 -6.06
N LEU A 212 10.74 3.71 -5.60
CA LEU A 212 9.65 4.54 -6.08
C LEU A 212 9.88 6.02 -5.76
N LEU A 213 10.29 6.33 -4.52
CA LEU A 213 10.63 7.68 -4.13
C LEU A 213 11.86 8.18 -4.90
N GLY A 214 12.90 7.37 -5.07
CA GLY A 214 14.09 7.73 -5.84
C GLY A 214 13.73 8.15 -7.27
N PHE A 215 12.89 7.36 -7.96
CA PHE A 215 12.37 7.70 -9.28
C PHE A 215 11.59 9.03 -9.28
N VAL A 216 10.70 9.23 -8.30
CA VAL A 216 9.93 10.47 -8.14
C VAL A 216 10.85 11.67 -7.87
N LEU A 217 11.90 11.51 -7.06
CA LEU A 217 12.87 12.56 -6.75
C LEU A 217 13.72 12.92 -7.97
N VAL A 218 14.08 11.96 -8.84
CA VAL A 218 14.72 12.26 -10.13
C VAL A 218 13.81 13.12 -11.01
N ILE A 219 12.54 12.73 -11.17
CA ILE A 219 11.58 13.51 -11.96
C ILE A 219 11.34 14.89 -11.34
N ALA A 220 11.22 14.97 -10.01
CA ALA A 220 11.10 16.23 -9.30
C ALA A 220 12.33 17.13 -9.52
N PHE A 221 13.54 16.58 -9.43
CA PHE A 221 14.79 17.30 -9.65
C PHE A 221 14.88 17.89 -11.06
N LEU A 222 14.46 17.12 -12.07
CA LEU A 222 14.51 17.54 -13.47
C LEU A 222 13.44 18.60 -13.78
N PHE A 223 12.20 18.42 -13.32
CA PHE A 223 11.05 19.17 -13.84
C PHE A 223 10.30 20.03 -12.81
N TYR A 224 10.36 19.69 -11.52
CA TYR A 224 9.47 20.26 -10.50
C TYR A 224 10.20 20.86 -9.29
N SER A 225 11.48 21.19 -9.39
CA SER A 225 12.25 21.69 -8.24
C SER A 225 13.01 22.97 -8.51
N ASP A 226 13.04 23.86 -7.52
CA ASP A 226 13.93 25.03 -7.49
C ASP A 226 15.36 24.67 -7.03
N ARG A 227 16.27 25.64 -7.04
CA ARG A 227 17.70 25.40 -6.71
C ARG A 227 17.91 24.84 -5.30
N LEU A 228 17.12 25.28 -4.32
CA LEU A 228 17.24 24.80 -2.94
C LEU A 228 16.68 23.39 -2.81
N GLN A 229 15.53 23.12 -3.42
CA GLN A 229 14.93 21.79 -3.47
C GLN A 229 15.85 20.78 -4.17
N LYS A 230 16.46 21.16 -5.30
CA LYS A 230 17.46 20.33 -6.00
C LYS A 230 18.64 19.97 -5.11
N SER A 231 19.16 20.94 -4.35
CA SER A 231 20.27 20.72 -3.42
C SER A 231 19.87 19.72 -2.32
N MET A 232 18.67 19.86 -1.77
CA MET A 232 18.14 18.91 -0.77
C MET A 232 17.91 17.51 -1.36
N ILE A 233 17.44 17.40 -2.60
CA ILE A 233 17.30 16.12 -3.29
C ILE A 233 18.66 15.41 -3.45
N LEU A 234 19.72 16.14 -3.80
CA LEU A 234 21.07 15.59 -3.87
C LEU A 234 21.56 15.09 -2.50
N ILE A 235 21.26 15.83 -1.43
CA ILE A 235 21.54 15.39 -0.05
C ILE A 235 20.81 14.08 0.26
N PHE A 236 19.55 13.96 -0.14
CA PHE A 236 18.79 12.71 0.03
C PHE A 236 19.46 11.54 -0.70
N PHE A 237 19.83 11.69 -1.97
CA PHE A 237 20.58 10.66 -2.69
C PHE A 237 21.92 10.30 -2.02
N GLY A 238 22.66 11.30 -1.53
CA GLY A 238 23.90 11.07 -0.77
C GLY A 238 23.66 10.26 0.51
N LEU A 239 22.63 10.60 1.28
CA LEU A 239 22.25 9.88 2.50
C LEU A 239 21.81 8.45 2.21
N MET A 240 21.07 8.21 1.12
CA MET A 240 20.71 6.84 0.71
C MET A 240 21.93 6.02 0.33
N ALA A 241 22.90 6.60 -0.40
CA ALA A 241 24.13 5.93 -0.74
C ALA A 241 24.95 5.57 0.51
N VAL A 242 25.08 6.50 1.46
CA VAL A 242 25.76 6.26 2.74
C VAL A 242 25.03 5.20 3.56
N PHE A 243 23.70 5.29 3.67
CA PHE A 243 22.89 4.33 4.41
C PHE A 243 23.05 2.93 3.83
N ALA A 244 22.94 2.79 2.51
CA ALA A 244 23.09 1.51 1.83
C ALA A 244 24.52 0.95 1.96
N ALA A 245 25.56 1.78 1.92
CA ALA A 245 26.94 1.30 2.02
C ALA A 245 27.42 1.03 3.46
N LYS A 246 26.87 1.72 4.47
CA LYS A 246 27.39 1.70 5.85
C LYS A 246 26.41 1.17 6.89
N VAL A 247 25.11 1.37 6.69
CA VAL A 247 24.08 0.97 7.66
C VAL A 247 23.47 -0.37 7.28
N ALA A 248 23.08 -0.55 6.01
CA ALA A 248 22.43 -1.77 5.53
C ALA A 248 23.08 -2.32 4.24
N PRO A 249 24.37 -2.73 4.28
CA PRO A 249 25.07 -3.25 3.10
C PRO A 249 24.43 -4.51 2.50
N SER A 250 23.86 -5.39 3.33
CA SER A 250 23.14 -6.59 2.89
C SER A 250 21.91 -6.28 2.02
N ASN A 251 21.28 -5.12 2.21
CA ASN A 251 20.17 -4.69 1.36
C ASN A 251 20.64 -4.31 -0.06
N GLN A 252 21.91 -3.94 -0.27
CA GLN A 252 22.45 -3.72 -1.62
C GLN A 252 22.59 -5.03 -2.39
N GLU A 253 23.05 -6.10 -1.75
CA GLU A 253 23.14 -7.42 -2.39
C GLU A 253 21.76 -7.93 -2.81
N TYR A 254 20.77 -7.74 -1.92
CA TYR A 254 19.37 -8.03 -2.22
C TYR A 254 18.85 -7.21 -3.41
N ALA A 255 19.14 -5.90 -3.43
CA ALA A 255 18.80 -4.99 -4.53
C ALA A 255 19.40 -5.42 -5.88
N HIS A 256 20.68 -5.79 -5.90
CA HIS A 256 21.35 -6.26 -7.10
C HIS A 256 20.75 -7.58 -7.60
N THR A 257 20.44 -8.50 -6.69
CA THR A 257 19.75 -9.75 -7.01
C THR A 257 18.38 -9.49 -7.61
N LEU A 258 17.64 -8.53 -7.06
CA LEU A 258 16.33 -8.11 -7.55
C LEU A 258 16.39 -7.54 -8.98
N LEU A 259 17.36 -6.67 -9.27
CA LEU A 259 17.58 -6.13 -10.61
C LEU A 259 18.01 -7.23 -11.60
N GLY A 260 18.84 -8.17 -11.15
CA GLY A 260 19.22 -9.35 -11.93
C GLY A 260 18.00 -10.22 -12.31
N ARG A 261 17.06 -10.40 -11.38
CA ARG A 261 15.79 -11.11 -11.61
C ARG A 261 14.95 -10.44 -12.69
N LEU A 262 14.82 -9.11 -12.67
CA LEU A 262 14.13 -8.37 -13.73
C LEU A 262 14.79 -8.57 -15.11
N GLY A 263 16.09 -8.80 -15.16
CA GLY A 263 16.85 -9.11 -16.37
C GLY A 263 16.80 -10.58 -16.81
N GLY A 264 16.04 -11.45 -16.15
CA GLY A 264 15.93 -12.87 -16.51
C GLY A 264 17.20 -13.70 -16.24
N LYS A 265 18.11 -13.20 -15.40
CA LYS A 265 19.33 -13.91 -14.98
C LYS A 265 19.12 -14.45 -13.56
N ASN A 266 18.54 -15.64 -13.44
CA ASN A 266 18.35 -16.30 -12.15
C ASN A 266 19.22 -17.55 -12.06
N GLU A 267 20.09 -17.56 -11.06
CA GLU A 267 20.39 -18.76 -10.28
C GLU A 267 19.84 -18.48 -8.87
N TYR A 268 18.90 -19.31 -8.43
CA TYR A 268 18.56 -19.35 -7.01
C TYR A 268 19.75 -19.99 -6.32
N VAL A 269 20.52 -19.17 -5.60
CA VAL A 269 21.52 -19.68 -4.68
C VAL A 269 20.80 -19.83 -3.35
N GLU A 270 20.54 -21.07 -2.96
CA GLU A 270 20.08 -21.39 -1.62
C GLU A 270 21.06 -20.75 -0.62
N PRO A 271 20.58 -20.03 0.40
CA PRO A 271 21.47 -19.34 1.32
C PRO A 271 22.42 -20.38 1.94
N VAL A 272 23.72 -20.22 1.68
CA VAL A 272 24.73 -21.13 2.21
C VAL A 272 24.69 -21.05 3.74
N PRO A 273 24.50 -22.18 4.46
CA PRO A 273 24.56 -22.20 5.91
C PRO A 273 25.91 -21.64 6.38
N ILE A 274 25.91 -20.64 7.26
CA ILE A 274 27.16 -20.06 7.76
C ILE A 274 27.81 -21.04 8.73
N PRO A 275 29.02 -21.56 8.45
CA PRO A 275 29.70 -22.47 9.37
C PRO A 275 30.01 -21.75 10.70
N ASN A 276 29.71 -22.41 11.82
CA ASN A 276 30.04 -22.00 13.21
C ASN A 276 29.21 -20.88 13.85
N ALA A 277 28.07 -20.47 13.27
CA ALA A 277 27.20 -19.52 13.93
C ALA A 277 26.40 -20.23 15.07
N LYS A 278 27.01 -20.25 16.27
CA LYS A 278 26.61 -20.97 17.50
C LYS A 278 25.17 -20.76 18.02
N TRP A 279 24.36 -19.92 17.38
CA TRP A 279 22.98 -19.58 17.76
C TRP A 279 22.03 -19.43 16.55
N THR A 280 22.36 -20.03 15.41
CA THR A 280 21.71 -19.72 14.10
C THR A 280 21.14 -20.92 13.36
N GLU A 281 20.73 -21.98 14.05
CA GLU A 281 19.78 -22.89 13.42
C GLU A 281 18.47 -22.09 13.24
N PHE A 282 18.06 -21.85 11.99
CA PHE A 282 16.75 -21.28 11.71
C PHE A 282 15.70 -22.25 12.26
N VAL A 283 15.10 -21.90 13.40
CA VAL A 283 13.95 -22.63 13.93
C VAL A 283 12.73 -21.85 13.46
N GLU A 284 12.10 -22.38 12.41
CA GLU A 284 10.84 -21.84 11.93
C GLU A 284 9.85 -21.78 13.10
N SER A 285 9.17 -20.66 13.30
CA SER A 285 8.21 -20.57 14.40
C SER A 285 7.09 -21.59 14.16
N ASN A 286 6.66 -22.33 15.19
CA ASN A 286 5.55 -23.28 15.07
C ASN A 286 4.30 -22.66 14.41
N GLN A 287 4.09 -21.34 14.54
CA GLN A 287 2.99 -20.64 13.90
C GLN A 287 3.16 -20.50 12.37
N MET A 288 4.40 -20.29 11.91
CA MET A 288 4.72 -20.23 10.48
C MET A 288 4.61 -21.61 9.86
N THR A 289 5.23 -22.64 10.45
CA THR A 289 5.10 -24.02 9.96
C THR A 289 3.62 -24.46 9.92
N GLN A 290 2.84 -24.18 10.97
CA GLN A 290 1.38 -24.46 10.96
C GLN A 290 0.64 -23.70 9.85
N LYS A 291 1.05 -22.47 9.56
CA LYS A 291 0.47 -21.67 8.47
C LYS A 291 0.85 -22.28 7.12
N GLU A 292 2.11 -22.62 6.91
CA GLU A 292 2.62 -23.26 5.69
C GLU A 292 1.96 -24.62 5.46
N ASP A 293 1.89 -25.47 6.48
CA ASP A 293 1.19 -26.76 6.44
C ASP A 293 -0.28 -26.60 6.09
N LYS A 294 -0.94 -25.58 6.65
CA LYS A 294 -2.33 -25.25 6.33
C LYS A 294 -2.48 -24.81 4.87
N LEU A 295 -1.52 -24.04 4.33
CA LEU A 295 -1.54 -23.63 2.94
C LEU A 295 -1.23 -24.80 2.00
N HIS A 296 -0.27 -25.65 2.35
CA HIS A 296 0.08 -26.85 1.58
C HIS A 296 -1.06 -27.86 1.54
N SER A 297 -1.69 -28.15 2.69
CA SER A 297 -2.87 -29.02 2.74
C SER A 297 -4.01 -28.45 1.90
N PHE A 298 -4.30 -27.16 2.02
CA PHE A 298 -5.31 -26.49 1.20
C PHE A 298 -5.00 -26.53 -0.29
N MET A 299 -3.74 -26.32 -0.69
CA MET A 299 -3.32 -26.45 -2.09
C MET A 299 -3.50 -27.88 -2.61
N SER A 300 -3.16 -28.89 -1.81
CA SER A 300 -3.30 -30.30 -2.19
C SER A 300 -4.77 -30.74 -2.32
N GLU A 301 -5.67 -30.16 -1.53
CA GLU A 301 -7.11 -30.40 -1.63
C GLU A 301 -7.70 -29.72 -2.87
N LEU A 302 -7.22 -28.50 -3.17
CA LEU A 302 -7.81 -27.68 -4.22
C LEU A 302 -7.26 -27.95 -5.62
N TYR A 303 -6.04 -28.50 -5.74
CA TYR A 303 -5.39 -28.73 -7.04
C TYR A 303 -4.96 -30.19 -7.18
N LEU A 304 -5.29 -30.79 -8.32
CA LEU A 304 -4.76 -32.11 -8.66
C LEU A 304 -3.24 -32.04 -8.82
N PRO A 305 -2.47 -33.10 -8.48
CA PRO A 305 -1.01 -33.10 -8.56
C PRO A 305 -0.45 -32.56 -9.89
N GLY A 306 -1.02 -33.00 -11.02
CA GLY A 306 -0.60 -32.52 -12.35
C GLY A 306 -0.87 -31.03 -12.62
N GLN A 307 -1.89 -30.44 -11.98
CA GLN A 307 -2.16 -29.01 -12.05
C GLN A 307 -1.14 -28.23 -11.22
N ALA A 308 -0.90 -28.67 -9.97
CA ALA A 308 0.09 -28.07 -9.09
C ALA A 308 1.50 -28.10 -9.72
N ASP A 309 1.88 -29.22 -10.34
CA ASP A 309 3.18 -29.36 -11.03
C ASP A 309 3.29 -28.50 -12.28
N SER A 310 2.20 -28.35 -13.04
CA SER A 310 2.16 -27.45 -14.19
C SER A 310 2.39 -26.00 -13.76
N ILE A 311 1.71 -25.55 -12.71
CA ILE A 311 1.83 -24.17 -12.24
C ILE A 311 3.16 -23.96 -11.51
N LYS A 312 3.66 -24.94 -10.74
CA LYS A 312 4.99 -24.91 -10.15
C LYS A 312 6.07 -24.83 -11.21
N ARG A 313 5.96 -25.56 -12.33
CA ARG A 313 6.85 -25.41 -13.49
C ARG A 313 6.72 -24.03 -14.13
N GLN A 314 5.51 -23.48 -14.27
CA GLN A 314 5.32 -22.10 -14.73
C GLN A 314 5.89 -21.07 -13.76
N TYR A 315 6.00 -21.34 -12.47
CA TYR A 315 6.65 -20.40 -11.56
C TYR A 315 8.18 -20.60 -11.54
N THR A 316 8.65 -21.84 -11.56
CA THR A 316 10.07 -22.19 -11.41
C THR A 316 10.85 -21.99 -12.70
N ALA A 317 10.25 -22.31 -13.85
CA ALA A 317 10.87 -22.10 -15.17
C ALA A 317 10.90 -20.61 -15.55
N TRP A 318 9.99 -19.82 -15.00
CA TRP A 318 9.88 -18.41 -15.34
C TRP A 318 10.70 -17.62 -14.33
N ARG A 319 11.83 -17.11 -14.80
CA ARG A 319 12.72 -16.22 -14.06
C ARG A 319 12.10 -14.83 -13.79
N MET A 320 10.79 -14.75 -13.63
CA MET A 320 10.00 -13.52 -13.57
C MET A 320 9.39 -13.31 -12.18
N SER A 321 9.03 -12.06 -11.87
CA SER A 321 8.30 -11.78 -10.63
C SER A 321 6.86 -12.27 -10.71
N GLY A 322 6.29 -12.67 -9.56
CA GLY A 322 4.90 -13.12 -9.49
C GLY A 322 3.90 -12.10 -10.05
N ARG A 323 4.19 -10.79 -9.96
CA ARG A 323 3.37 -9.75 -10.60
C ARG A 323 3.28 -9.90 -12.13
N VAL A 324 4.38 -10.21 -12.80
CA VAL A 324 4.38 -10.40 -14.27
C VAL A 324 3.56 -11.64 -14.63
N ILE A 325 3.69 -12.72 -13.85
CA ILE A 325 2.89 -13.93 -14.03
C ILE A 325 1.39 -13.61 -13.88
N ALA A 326 1.04 -12.84 -12.85
CA ALA A 326 -0.33 -12.41 -12.60
C ALA A 326 -0.94 -11.64 -13.79
N TRP A 327 -0.17 -10.72 -14.40
CA TRP A 327 -0.58 -10.01 -15.61
C TRP A 327 -0.73 -10.92 -16.84
N GLN A 328 0.12 -11.93 -16.97
CA GLN A 328 0.01 -12.92 -18.05
C GLN A 328 -1.23 -13.79 -17.89
N GLU A 329 -1.53 -14.24 -16.67
CA GLU A 329 -2.76 -14.98 -16.36
C GLU A 329 -4.00 -14.13 -16.66
N LEU A 330 -3.99 -12.86 -16.27
CA LEU A 330 -5.07 -11.93 -16.60
C LEU A 330 -5.23 -11.73 -18.12
N GLY A 331 -4.12 -11.62 -18.86
CA GLY A 331 -4.13 -11.52 -20.32
C GLY A 331 -4.57 -12.80 -21.02
N ARG A 332 -4.27 -13.98 -20.46
CA ARG A 332 -4.81 -15.27 -20.94
C ARG A 332 -6.31 -15.36 -20.65
N PHE A 333 -6.73 -14.99 -19.44
CA PHE A 333 -8.13 -14.98 -19.02
C PHE A 333 -9.01 -14.16 -19.96
N PHE A 334 -8.60 -12.95 -20.36
CA PHE A 334 -9.39 -12.15 -21.31
C PHE A 334 -9.42 -12.69 -22.73
N ARG A 335 -8.40 -13.46 -23.15
CA ARG A 335 -8.43 -14.16 -24.44
C ARG A 335 -9.45 -15.30 -24.43
N GLU A 336 -9.57 -16.01 -23.31
CA GLU A 336 -10.53 -17.10 -23.12
C GLU A 336 -11.95 -16.57 -22.84
N HIS A 337 -12.06 -15.38 -22.23
CA HIS A 337 -13.32 -14.76 -21.83
C HIS A 337 -13.44 -13.30 -22.31
N PRO A 338 -13.50 -13.05 -23.64
CA PRO A 338 -13.49 -11.69 -24.18
C PRO A 338 -14.67 -10.83 -23.71
N GLY A 339 -15.83 -11.45 -23.42
CA GLY A 339 -16.99 -10.74 -22.87
C GLY A 339 -16.77 -10.16 -21.47
N ARG A 340 -15.72 -10.60 -20.74
CA ARG A 340 -15.34 -10.06 -19.43
C ARG A 340 -14.36 -8.90 -19.52
N LEU A 341 -13.81 -8.59 -20.69
CA LEU A 341 -12.83 -7.51 -20.86
C LEU A 341 -13.40 -6.13 -20.49
N LEU A 342 -14.66 -5.86 -20.82
CA LEU A 342 -15.27 -4.54 -20.60
C LEU A 342 -15.68 -4.29 -19.15
N LEU A 343 -16.35 -5.26 -18.51
CA LEU A 343 -16.95 -5.11 -17.18
C LEU A 343 -16.21 -5.87 -16.08
N GLY A 344 -15.25 -6.73 -16.42
CA GLY A 344 -14.55 -7.58 -15.47
C GLY A 344 -15.40 -8.75 -14.99
N THR A 345 -14.96 -9.36 -13.89
CA THR A 345 -15.60 -10.52 -13.26
C THR A 345 -16.56 -10.17 -12.13
N GLY A 346 -16.58 -8.90 -11.69
CA GLY A 346 -17.18 -8.49 -10.43
C GLY A 346 -16.25 -8.65 -9.23
N MET A 347 -16.60 -7.98 -8.12
CA MET A 347 -15.82 -7.93 -6.89
C MET A 347 -15.64 -9.29 -6.24
N GLY A 348 -14.40 -9.60 -5.83
CA GLY A 348 -14.08 -10.83 -5.10
C GLY A 348 -14.02 -12.08 -5.99
N ASN A 349 -14.16 -11.93 -7.31
CA ASN A 349 -14.25 -13.07 -8.24
C ASN A 349 -12.95 -13.40 -8.99
N PHE A 350 -11.92 -12.54 -8.90
CA PHE A 350 -10.67 -12.73 -9.63
C PHE A 350 -9.41 -12.39 -8.85
N SER A 351 -9.09 -11.12 -8.61
CA SER A 351 -7.83 -10.73 -7.95
C SER A 351 -8.04 -9.53 -7.04
N SER A 352 -8.24 -9.82 -5.75
CA SER A 352 -8.32 -8.81 -4.71
C SER A 352 -8.11 -9.44 -3.33
N ARG A 353 -7.77 -8.60 -2.34
CA ARG A 353 -7.82 -8.99 -0.93
C ARG A 353 -9.12 -9.62 -0.53
N LEU A 354 -10.22 -9.12 -1.10
CA LEU A 354 -11.55 -9.60 -0.81
C LEU A 354 -11.69 -11.06 -1.23
N ALA A 355 -11.24 -11.41 -2.44
CA ALA A 355 -11.21 -12.79 -2.92
C ALA A 355 -10.38 -13.70 -2.00
N PHE A 356 -9.20 -13.24 -1.54
CA PHE A 356 -8.40 -13.99 -0.58
C PHE A 356 -9.09 -14.16 0.76
N ARG A 357 -9.67 -13.08 1.29
CA ARG A 357 -10.36 -13.09 2.58
C ARG A 357 -11.55 -14.03 2.57
N THR A 358 -12.32 -14.07 1.48
CA THR A 358 -13.51 -14.91 1.38
C THR A 358 -13.19 -16.39 1.27
N THR A 359 -11.94 -16.79 0.98
CA THR A 359 -11.53 -18.20 1.03
C THR A 359 -11.67 -18.83 2.42
N GLY A 360 -11.69 -18.02 3.49
CA GLY A 360 -11.76 -18.52 4.87
C GLY A 360 -10.43 -19.05 5.41
N LEU A 361 -9.33 -18.90 4.67
CA LEU A 361 -8.01 -19.40 5.09
C LEU A 361 -7.38 -18.60 6.25
N GLY A 362 -7.84 -17.38 6.48
CA GLY A 362 -7.30 -16.49 7.50
C GLY A 362 -6.03 -15.73 7.08
N ILE A 363 -5.60 -15.83 5.81
CA ILE A 363 -4.40 -15.15 5.31
C ILE A 363 -4.59 -13.62 5.34
N GLU A 364 -5.77 -13.14 4.97
CA GLU A 364 -6.12 -11.71 4.90
C GLU A 364 -7.16 -11.30 5.95
N GLY A 365 -7.04 -11.92 7.13
CA GLY A 365 -7.97 -11.75 8.24
C GLY A 365 -9.10 -12.77 8.26
N SER A 366 -9.90 -12.73 9.33
CA SER A 366 -10.97 -13.69 9.54
C SER A 366 -12.15 -13.46 8.59
N TYR A 367 -12.76 -14.56 8.20
CA TYR A 367 -14.01 -14.62 7.44
C TYR A 367 -14.83 -15.84 7.93
N PRO A 368 -16.16 -15.73 8.10
CA PRO A 368 -16.95 -16.85 8.61
C PRO A 368 -16.87 -18.07 7.69
N ALA A 369 -16.39 -19.21 8.20
CA ALA A 369 -16.18 -20.42 7.40
C ALA A 369 -17.43 -20.90 6.66
N ARG A 370 -18.62 -20.75 7.27
CA ARG A 370 -19.92 -21.09 6.63
C ARG A 370 -20.26 -20.28 5.37
N TYR A 371 -19.58 -19.15 5.17
CA TYR A 371 -19.74 -18.29 4.00
C TYR A 371 -18.50 -18.31 3.11
N ALA A 372 -17.54 -19.20 3.36
CA ALA A 372 -16.34 -19.30 2.55
C ALA A 372 -16.70 -19.42 1.06
N TYR A 373 -16.00 -18.66 0.23
CA TYR A 373 -16.31 -18.48 -1.17
C TYR A 373 -15.02 -18.36 -1.99
N ILE A 374 -14.94 -19.19 -3.02
CA ILE A 374 -13.86 -19.20 -4.00
C ILE A 374 -14.49 -19.24 -5.38
N HIS A 375 -14.40 -18.13 -6.12
CA HIS A 375 -14.88 -18.08 -7.49
C HIS A 375 -13.98 -18.97 -8.41
N PRO A 376 -14.54 -19.71 -9.39
CA PRO A 376 -13.75 -20.55 -10.29
C PRO A 376 -12.61 -19.82 -11.01
N PHE A 377 -12.86 -18.60 -11.51
CA PHE A 377 -11.82 -17.79 -12.16
C PHE A 377 -10.66 -17.42 -11.23
N PHE A 378 -10.95 -17.12 -9.96
CA PHE A 378 -9.90 -16.88 -8.96
C PHE A 378 -9.10 -18.15 -8.68
N ARG A 379 -9.79 -19.28 -8.47
CA ARG A 379 -9.15 -20.59 -8.24
C ARG A 379 -8.21 -20.99 -9.39
N GLN A 380 -8.64 -20.83 -10.64
CA GLN A 380 -7.90 -21.30 -11.81
C GLN A 380 -6.73 -20.39 -12.21
N ASN A 381 -6.68 -19.16 -11.68
CA ASN A 381 -5.64 -18.19 -11.99
C ASN A 381 -4.94 -17.76 -10.69
N TYR A 382 -5.28 -16.59 -10.17
CA TYR A 382 -4.56 -15.89 -9.12
C TYR A 382 -4.39 -16.62 -7.78
N LEU A 383 -5.31 -17.50 -7.40
CA LEU A 383 -5.27 -18.13 -6.07
C LEU A 383 -4.02 -18.99 -5.90
N PHE A 384 -3.68 -19.84 -6.88
CA PHE A 384 -2.49 -20.67 -6.78
C PHE A 384 -1.23 -19.81 -6.68
N LEU A 385 -1.12 -18.79 -7.55
CA LEU A 385 0.02 -17.90 -7.60
C LEU A 385 0.32 -17.26 -6.23
N TYR A 386 -0.74 -16.87 -5.53
CA TYR A 386 -0.64 -16.29 -4.20
C TYR A 386 -0.35 -17.31 -3.11
N LEU A 387 -1.03 -18.46 -3.11
CA LEU A 387 -0.74 -19.55 -2.16
C LEU A 387 0.71 -19.97 -2.28
N TYR A 388 1.16 -20.19 -3.52
CA TYR A 388 2.54 -20.53 -3.83
C TYR A 388 3.53 -19.46 -3.39
N TYR A 389 3.20 -18.17 -3.55
CA TYR A 389 4.02 -17.08 -3.02
C TYR A 389 4.17 -17.18 -1.50
N HIS A 390 3.09 -17.46 -0.75
CA HIS A 390 3.10 -17.55 0.72
C HIS A 390 3.64 -18.87 1.29
N THR A 391 3.86 -19.89 0.45
CA THR A 391 4.52 -21.16 0.83
C THR A 391 6.00 -21.17 0.47
N ARG A 392 6.61 -20.01 0.16
CA ARG A 392 8.05 -19.92 -0.07
C ARG A 392 8.75 -19.47 1.20
N ASP A 393 10.04 -19.78 1.28
CA ASP A 393 10.90 -19.25 2.35
C ASP A 393 10.74 -17.72 2.46
N GLU A 394 10.77 -17.19 3.68
CA GLU A 394 10.55 -15.77 3.96
C GLU A 394 11.44 -14.84 3.12
N GLY A 395 12.68 -15.26 2.80
CA GLY A 395 13.59 -14.51 1.92
C GLY A 395 13.07 -14.31 0.49
N GLN A 396 12.06 -15.07 0.07
CA GLN A 396 11.40 -14.99 -1.24
C GLN A 396 10.10 -14.17 -1.21
N HIS A 397 9.59 -13.82 -0.01
CA HIS A 397 8.41 -12.97 0.21
C HIS A 397 8.67 -11.48 -0.10
N SER A 398 9.32 -11.21 -1.23
CA SER A 398 9.50 -9.85 -1.71
C SER A 398 8.18 -9.27 -2.21
N VAL A 399 7.90 -8.01 -1.87
CA VAL A 399 6.77 -7.24 -2.40
C VAL A 399 6.75 -7.19 -3.93
N ILE A 400 7.90 -7.35 -4.60
CA ILE A 400 7.93 -7.42 -6.08
C ILE A 400 7.29 -8.70 -6.64
N ASN A 401 7.33 -9.78 -5.86
CA ASN A 401 6.88 -11.10 -6.23
C ASN A 401 5.40 -11.29 -5.83
N LYS A 402 4.90 -10.43 -4.94
CA LYS A 402 3.48 -10.38 -4.61
C LYS A 402 2.68 -9.99 -5.87
N PRO A 403 1.66 -10.77 -6.26
CA PRO A 403 0.92 -10.54 -7.50
C PRO A 403 -0.03 -9.34 -7.45
N ASP A 404 -0.15 -8.72 -6.28
CA ASP A 404 -1.11 -7.66 -5.99
C ASP A 404 -0.81 -6.38 -6.79
N SER A 405 -1.89 -5.73 -7.25
CA SER A 405 -1.87 -4.35 -7.73
C SER A 405 -3.30 -3.81 -7.85
N VAL A 406 -3.47 -2.52 -7.61
CA VAL A 406 -4.73 -1.80 -7.88
C VAL A 406 -5.12 -1.93 -9.34
N TYR A 407 -4.14 -1.79 -10.24
CA TYR A 407 -4.38 -1.88 -11.68
C TYR A 407 -4.92 -3.27 -12.08
N GLY A 408 -4.34 -4.34 -11.55
CA GLY A 408 -4.80 -5.71 -11.77
C GLY A 408 -6.19 -5.95 -11.17
N GLN A 409 -6.45 -5.45 -9.96
CA GLN A 409 -7.78 -5.53 -9.34
C GLN A 409 -8.84 -4.79 -10.17
N LEU A 410 -8.57 -3.53 -10.56
CA LEU A 410 -9.51 -2.73 -11.35
C LEU A 410 -9.79 -3.39 -12.69
N LEU A 411 -8.76 -3.84 -13.40
CA LEU A 411 -8.93 -4.48 -14.70
C LEU A 411 -9.66 -5.81 -14.58
N SER A 412 -9.30 -6.66 -13.62
CA SER A 412 -9.91 -7.99 -13.50
C SER A 412 -11.34 -7.96 -12.95
N GLU A 413 -11.62 -7.14 -11.94
CA GLU A 413 -12.93 -7.10 -11.28
C GLU A 413 -13.92 -6.13 -11.95
N TYR A 414 -13.44 -5.08 -12.63
CA TYR A 414 -14.27 -4.03 -13.23
C TYR A 414 -14.02 -3.79 -14.72
N GLY A 415 -13.07 -4.51 -15.32
CA GLY A 415 -12.77 -4.42 -16.75
C GLY A 415 -12.16 -3.08 -17.16
N LEU A 416 -12.09 -2.87 -18.47
CA LEU A 416 -11.61 -1.62 -19.07
C LEU A 416 -12.44 -0.41 -18.64
N ILE A 417 -13.74 -0.59 -18.36
CA ILE A 417 -14.60 0.49 -17.88
C ILE A 417 -14.14 0.96 -16.49
N GLY A 418 -13.87 0.04 -15.56
CA GLY A 418 -13.34 0.40 -14.24
C GLY A 418 -12.00 1.13 -14.30
N VAL A 419 -11.07 0.64 -15.13
CA VAL A 419 -9.78 1.31 -15.37
C VAL A 419 -9.98 2.70 -15.98
N GLY A 420 -10.87 2.84 -16.96
CA GLY A 420 -11.23 4.12 -17.55
C GLY A 420 -11.82 5.11 -16.54
N CYS A 421 -12.74 4.65 -15.68
CA CYS A 421 -13.29 5.44 -14.57
C CYS A 421 -12.19 5.89 -13.60
N PHE A 422 -11.25 5.01 -13.26
CA PHE A 422 -10.11 5.38 -12.42
C PHE A 422 -9.23 6.45 -13.08
N VAL A 423 -8.84 6.28 -14.35
CA VAL A 423 -8.02 7.27 -15.05
C VAL A 423 -8.73 8.61 -15.18
N ILE A 424 -10.00 8.62 -15.59
CA ILE A 424 -10.75 9.85 -15.93
C ILE A 424 -11.30 10.56 -14.68
N LEU A 425 -11.93 9.81 -13.77
CA LEU A 425 -12.61 10.38 -12.60
C LEU A 425 -11.65 10.55 -11.43
N TYR A 426 -10.63 9.70 -11.28
CA TYR A 426 -9.71 9.77 -10.14
C TYR A 426 -8.41 10.48 -10.51
N LEU A 427 -7.57 9.88 -11.37
CA LEU A 427 -6.24 10.41 -11.70
C LEU A 427 -6.33 11.76 -12.42
N ALA A 428 -7.17 11.88 -13.45
CA ALA A 428 -7.30 13.13 -14.19
C ALA A 428 -8.00 14.22 -13.35
N ALA A 429 -8.87 13.88 -12.40
CA ALA A 429 -9.44 14.87 -11.50
C ALA A 429 -8.37 15.51 -10.59
N PHE A 430 -7.36 14.76 -10.18
CA PHE A 430 -6.21 15.28 -9.44
C PHE A 430 -5.15 15.91 -10.35
N GLY A 431 -4.93 15.35 -11.54
CA GLY A 431 -3.97 15.82 -12.53
C GLY A 431 -4.37 17.12 -13.23
N ARG A 432 -5.67 17.37 -13.44
CA ARG A 432 -6.16 18.58 -14.08
C ARG A 432 -5.70 19.82 -13.31
N GLY A 433 -4.91 20.63 -14.00
CA GLY A 433 -4.36 21.88 -13.47
C GLY A 433 -3.03 21.75 -12.74
N LEU A 434 -2.49 20.54 -12.52
CA LEU A 434 -1.14 20.39 -11.93
C LEU A 434 -0.07 21.03 -12.82
N TRP A 435 -0.23 20.97 -14.14
CA TRP A 435 0.74 21.52 -15.09
C TRP A 435 0.70 23.05 -15.17
N LYS A 436 -0.39 23.67 -14.72
CA LYS A 436 -0.51 25.14 -14.63
C LYS A 436 -0.04 25.68 -13.28
N ARG A 437 0.32 24.81 -12.33
CA ARG A 437 0.75 25.22 -10.99
C ARG A 437 2.20 25.69 -11.01
N PRO A 438 2.58 26.59 -10.09
CA PRO A 438 3.97 26.94 -9.92
C PRO A 438 4.80 25.70 -9.56
N VAL A 439 6.09 25.75 -9.92
CA VAL A 439 7.11 24.72 -9.61
C VAL A 439 7.14 24.32 -8.12
N ARG A 440 6.59 25.15 -7.22
CA ARG A 440 6.52 24.91 -5.78
C ARG A 440 5.35 24.01 -5.31
N SER A 441 4.57 23.41 -6.20
CA SER A 441 3.52 22.45 -5.83
C SER A 441 4.09 21.03 -5.70
N TYR A 442 3.78 20.35 -4.60
CA TYR A 442 4.13 18.93 -4.42
C TYR A 442 3.12 17.98 -5.10
N GLY A 443 2.06 18.50 -5.71
CA GLY A 443 0.95 17.70 -6.24
C GLY A 443 1.36 16.74 -7.36
N ALA A 444 2.22 17.16 -8.29
CA ALA A 444 2.69 16.29 -9.37
C ALA A 444 3.62 15.16 -8.89
N PRO A 445 4.68 15.43 -8.10
CA PRO A 445 5.49 14.38 -7.48
C PRO A 445 4.66 13.42 -6.62
N LEU A 446 3.69 13.95 -5.86
CA LEU A 446 2.82 13.15 -5.00
C LEU A 446 1.89 12.23 -5.81
N LEU A 447 1.30 12.73 -6.91
CA LEU A 447 0.49 11.92 -7.82
C LEU A 447 1.31 10.80 -8.47
N LEU A 448 2.55 11.10 -8.87
CA LEU A 448 3.46 10.09 -9.44
C LEU A 448 3.83 9.02 -8.42
N LEU A 449 4.14 9.42 -7.18
CA LEU A 449 4.40 8.50 -6.07
C LEU A 449 3.18 7.60 -5.81
N MET A 450 1.97 8.16 -5.77
CA MET A 450 0.76 7.36 -5.57
C MET A 450 0.48 6.42 -6.74
N ALA A 451 0.68 6.87 -7.98
CA ALA A 451 0.52 6.03 -9.17
C ALA A 451 1.47 4.82 -9.14
N GLY A 452 2.71 5.00 -8.68
CA GLY A 452 3.62 3.89 -8.46
C GLY A 452 3.20 2.98 -7.30
N ALA A 453 2.70 3.54 -6.20
CA ALA A 453 2.21 2.75 -5.06
C ALA A 453 1.00 1.87 -5.42
N PHE A 454 0.18 2.28 -6.38
CA PHE A 454 -0.90 1.46 -6.90
C PHE A 454 -0.44 0.19 -7.63
N PHE A 455 0.85 0.03 -7.94
CA PHE A 455 1.39 -1.23 -8.41
C PHE A 455 1.71 -2.22 -7.29
N THR A 456 1.79 -1.81 -6.02
CA THR A 456 2.36 -2.65 -4.97
C THR A 456 1.34 -3.49 -4.23
N GLU A 457 0.10 -3.00 -4.12
CA GLU A 457 -0.98 -3.64 -3.36
C GLU A 457 -2.35 -3.35 -3.99
N TYR A 458 -3.40 -3.99 -3.48
CA TYR A 458 -4.79 -3.72 -3.87
C TYR A 458 -5.34 -2.43 -3.24
N TRP A 459 -6.50 -1.96 -3.74
CA TRP A 459 -7.04 -0.65 -3.39
C TRP A 459 -7.39 -0.53 -1.90
N PHE A 460 -7.94 -1.61 -1.33
CA PHE A 460 -8.47 -1.59 0.02
C PHE A 460 -7.37 -1.62 1.11
N GLU A 461 -6.20 -2.16 0.79
CA GLU A 461 -4.98 -2.13 1.58
C GLU A 461 -4.40 -0.74 1.59
N GLN A 462 -4.33 -0.15 0.40
CA GLN A 462 -3.87 1.21 0.20
C GLN A 462 -4.86 2.25 0.72
N LEU A 463 -6.03 1.86 1.24
CA LEU A 463 -7.07 2.80 1.67
C LEU A 463 -6.56 3.81 2.73
N SER A 464 -5.66 3.38 3.63
CA SER A 464 -4.98 4.28 4.58
C SER A 464 -4.22 5.39 3.82
N VAL A 465 -3.39 4.98 2.89
CA VAL A 465 -2.51 5.87 2.12
C VAL A 465 -3.32 6.74 1.16
N VAL A 466 -4.33 6.19 0.52
CA VAL A 466 -5.26 6.88 -0.40
C VAL A 466 -5.92 8.08 0.28
N VAL A 467 -6.45 7.92 1.49
CA VAL A 467 -7.09 9.03 2.22
C VAL A 467 -6.08 10.13 2.56
N LEU A 468 -4.87 9.78 2.98
CA LEU A 468 -3.83 10.78 3.22
C LEU A 468 -3.40 11.47 1.92
N PHE A 469 -3.24 10.73 0.83
CA PHE A 469 -2.96 11.25 -0.51
C PHE A 469 -4.02 12.26 -0.95
N GLU A 470 -5.30 11.92 -0.84
CA GLU A 470 -6.41 12.80 -1.20
C GLU A 470 -6.42 14.09 -0.40
N LEU A 471 -6.22 13.99 0.92
CA LEU A 471 -6.09 15.16 1.79
C LEU A 471 -4.96 16.08 1.31
N LEU A 472 -3.77 15.52 1.05
CA LEU A 472 -2.62 16.30 0.61
C LEU A 472 -2.85 16.96 -0.75
N MET A 473 -3.49 16.26 -1.68
CA MET A 473 -3.86 16.81 -2.98
C MET A 473 -4.87 17.94 -2.84
N LEU A 474 -5.89 17.79 -1.98
CA LEU A 474 -6.85 18.86 -1.66
C LEU A 474 -6.16 20.08 -1.06
N LEU A 475 -5.24 19.87 -0.11
CA LEU A 475 -4.45 20.93 0.51
C LEU A 475 -3.53 21.64 -0.48
N ASP A 476 -2.97 20.92 -1.45
CA ASP A 476 -2.17 21.51 -2.52
C ASP A 476 -3.06 22.34 -3.47
N LYS A 477 -4.27 21.87 -3.79
CA LYS A 477 -5.23 22.66 -4.58
C LYS A 477 -5.62 23.96 -3.86
N HIS A 478 -5.94 23.86 -2.58
CA HIS A 478 -6.27 25.00 -1.73
C HIS A 478 -5.07 25.92 -1.47
N ALA A 479 -3.85 25.47 -1.77
CA ALA A 479 -2.67 26.31 -1.69
C ALA A 479 -2.53 27.29 -2.86
N ALA A 480 -3.08 26.93 -4.02
CA ALA A 480 -2.89 27.62 -5.30
C ALA A 480 -4.00 28.62 -5.66
N GLY A 481 -5.15 28.56 -4.99
CA GLY A 481 -6.18 29.62 -5.01
C GLY A 481 -6.03 30.49 -3.79
#